data_AF-A0A817G8L4-F1
#
_entry.id   AF-A0A817G8L4-F1
#
_cell.length_a   1.000
_cell.length_b   1.000
_cell.length_c   1.000
_cell.angle_alpha   90.00
_cell.angle_beta   90.00
_cell.angle_gamma   90.00
#
_symmetry.space_group_name_H-M   'P 1'
#
loop_
_entity.id
_entity.type
_entity.pdbx_description
1 polymer ?
#
loop_
_entity_poly.entity_id
_entity_poly.type
_entity_poly.pdbx_seq_one_letter_code
_entity_poly.pdbx_strand_id
1 'polypeptide(L)' 'MLDYLKIKQVGGLKAQTIIRVSRFVMKNNSFSYNSQYYHQIRGEAMGSPLTLTIANCYMFFFERKLVNQIHNSNGL' A
#
# COMPACT_ATOMS: atom_id res chain seq x y z
N MET A 1 4.50 13.74 4.49
CA MET A 1 4.88 12.37 4.97
C MET A 1 5.98 11.75 4.11
N LEU A 2 6.06 12.03 2.80
CA LEU A 2 7.12 11.51 1.90
C LEU A 2 8.07 12.61 1.40
N ASP A 3 7.99 13.80 1.98
CA ASP A 3 8.66 15.01 1.47
C ASP A 3 10.20 14.90 1.49
N TYR A 4 10.73 14.00 2.33
CA TYR A 4 12.16 13.70 2.40
C TYR A 4 12.68 12.89 1.20
N LEU A 5 11.83 12.14 0.49
CA LEU A 5 12.26 11.31 -0.63
C LEU A 5 12.63 12.16 -1.86
N LYS A 6 12.17 13.42 -1.94
CA LYS A 6 12.39 14.35 -3.06
C LYS A 6 12.09 13.74 -4.46
N ILE A 7 11.32 12.66 -4.54
CA ILE A 7 10.97 12.00 -5.80
C ILE A 7 9.87 12.80 -6.49
N LYS A 8 10.21 13.45 -7.60
CA LYS A 8 9.25 14.21 -8.42
C LYS A 8 8.62 13.35 -9.53
N GLN A 9 9.40 12.44 -10.12
CA GLN A 9 8.98 11.60 -11.25
C GLN A 9 9.65 10.23 -11.24
N VAL A 10 8.99 9.22 -11.80
CA VAL A 10 9.49 7.86 -12.00
C VAL A 10 9.07 7.40 -13.39
N GLY A 11 10.00 6.97 -14.24
CA GLY A 11 9.68 6.49 -15.60
C GLY A 11 8.90 7.52 -16.45
N GLY A 12 9.17 8.82 -16.28
CA GLY A 12 8.44 9.90 -16.95
C GLY A 12 7.07 10.25 -16.34
N LEU A 13 6.59 9.49 -15.35
CA LEU A 13 5.33 9.77 -14.65
C LEU A 13 5.58 10.60 -13.40
N LYS A 14 4.76 11.65 -13.19
CA LYS A 14 4.76 12.41 -11.93
C LYS A 14 4.37 11.49 -10.77
N ALA A 15 5.03 11.64 -9.62
CA ALA A 15 4.73 10.85 -8.42
C ALA A 15 3.24 10.92 -8.02
N GLN A 16 2.61 12.09 -8.17
CA GLN A 16 1.18 12.27 -7.90
C GLN A 16 0.29 11.43 -8.82
N THR A 17 0.68 11.25 -10.09
CA THR A 17 -0.04 10.40 -11.03
C THR A 17 0.01 8.95 -10.58
N ILE A 18 1.19 8.47 -10.17
CA ILE A 18 1.38 7.11 -9.65
C ILE A 18 0.49 6.90 -8.43
N ILE A 19 0.54 7.80 -7.45
CA ILE A 19 -0.30 7.73 -6.24
C ILE A 19 -1.80 7.71 -6.59
N ARG A 20 -2.23 8.54 -7.55
CA ARG A 20 -3.63 8.61 -7.98
C ARG A 20 -4.09 7.30 -8.62
N VAL A 21 -3.28 6.72 -9.52
CA VAL A 21 -3.58 5.44 -10.17
C VAL A 21 -3.55 4.31 -9.15
N SER A 22 -2.55 4.25 -8.27
CA SER A 22 -2.50 3.25 -7.20
C SER A 22 -3.75 3.30 -6.32
N ARG A 23 -4.20 4.50 -5.92
CA ARG A 23 -5.44 4.67 -5.15
C ARG A 23 -6.67 4.22 -5.93
N PHE A 24 -6.71 4.48 -7.24
CA PHE A 24 -7.81 4.03 -8.08
C PHE A 24 -7.89 2.49 -8.11
N VAL A 25 -6.76 1.81 -8.33
CA VAL A 25 -6.70 0.34 -8.30
C VAL A 25 -7.18 -0.21 -6.96
N MET A 26 -6.63 0.31 -5.85
CA MET A 26 -7.00 -0.12 -4.50
C MET A 26 -8.49 0.07 -4.18
N LYS A 27 -9.07 1.20 -4.61
CA LYS A 27 -10.48 1.51 -4.37
C LYS A 27 -11.46 0.79 -5.29
N ASN A 28 -10.99 0.25 -6.40
CA ASN A 28 -11.81 -0.47 -7.38
C ASN A 28 -11.40 -1.94 -7.45
N ASN A 29 -11.00 -2.47 -6.31
CA ASN A 29 -10.60 -3.86 -6.18
C ASN A 29 -11.85 -4.77 -6.20
N SER A 30 -12.10 -5.40 -7.34
CA SER A 30 -13.23 -6.29 -7.55
C SER A 30 -12.76 -7.61 -8.15
N PHE A 31 -13.40 -8.71 -7.75
CA PHE A 31 -13.08 -10.06 -8.24
C PHE A 31 -14.34 -10.87 -8.46
N SER A 32 -14.22 -11.92 -9.27
CA SER A 32 -15.31 -12.86 -9.54
C SER A 32 -15.03 -14.20 -8.89
N TYR A 33 -16.04 -14.78 -8.23
CA TYR A 33 -15.98 -16.12 -7.68
C TYR A 33 -17.38 -16.77 -7.74
N ASN A 34 -17.45 -18.05 -8.12
CA ASN A 34 -18.72 -18.79 -8.22
C ASN A 34 -19.82 -18.04 -9.01
N SER A 35 -19.46 -17.50 -10.18
CA SER A 35 -20.36 -16.71 -11.05
C SER A 35 -20.96 -15.47 -10.40
N GLN A 36 -20.37 -14.98 -9.30
CA GLN A 36 -20.76 -13.75 -8.63
C GLN A 36 -19.60 -12.75 -8.61
N TYR A 37 -19.95 -11.47 -8.63
CA TYR A 37 -18.99 -10.37 -8.55
C TYR A 37 -18.96 -9.79 -7.14
N TYR A 38 -17.75 -9.58 -6.64
CA TYR A 38 -17.51 -9.05 -5.30
C TYR A 38 -16.62 -7.82 -5.39
N HIS A 39 -16.95 -6.81 -4.59
CA HIS A 39 -16.09 -5.66 -4.36
C HIS A 39 -15.43 -5.82 -3.00
N GLN A 40 -14.10 -5.88 -2.97
CA GLN A 40 -13.36 -6.05 -1.73
C GLN A 40 -13.23 -4.71 -0.99
N ILE A 41 -13.86 -4.63 0.17
CA ILE A 41 -13.92 -3.40 0.98
C ILE A 41 -12.78 -3.27 2.00
N ARG A 42 -12.04 -4.36 2.25
CA ARG A 42 -10.92 -4.41 3.23
C ARG A 42 -9.77 -5.23 2.66
N GLY A 43 -8.58 -4.60 2.66
CA GLY A 43 -7.39 -5.19 2.05
C GLY A 43 -7.45 -5.18 0.52
N GLU A 44 -6.50 -5.88 -0.09
CA GLU A 44 -6.37 -6.00 -1.54
C GLU A 44 -6.52 -7.45 -1.99
N ALA A 45 -6.95 -7.66 -3.24
CA ALA A 45 -7.12 -9.01 -3.78
C ALA A 45 -5.73 -9.63 -4.02
N MET A 46 -5.57 -10.85 -3.54
CA MET A 46 -4.36 -11.63 -3.81
C MET A 46 -4.29 -11.95 -5.31
N GLY A 47 -3.18 -11.57 -5.94
CA GLY A 47 -3.00 -11.68 -7.39
C GLY A 47 -2.99 -10.34 -8.14
N SER A 48 -3.42 -9.24 -7.52
CA SER A 48 -3.19 -7.91 -8.09
C SER A 48 -1.69 -7.57 -8.08
N PRO A 49 -1.10 -7.10 -9.19
CA PRO A 49 0.32 -6.74 -9.27
C PRO A 49 0.73 -5.65 -8.28
N LEU A 50 -0.24 -4.84 -7.80
CA LEU A 50 0.01 -3.74 -6.88
C LEU A 50 -0.04 -4.18 -5.41
N THR A 51 -0.76 -5.28 -5.11
CA THR A 51 -1.06 -5.72 -3.74
C THR A 51 0.20 -5.89 -2.90
N LEU A 52 1.18 -6.64 -3.41
CA LEU A 52 2.39 -6.97 -2.65
C LEU A 52 3.22 -5.71 -2.33
N THR A 53 3.38 -4.83 -3.31
CA THR A 53 4.12 -3.57 -3.13
C THR A 53 3.47 -2.67 -2.09
N ILE A 54 2.14 -2.53 -2.14
CA ILE A 54 1.40 -1.71 -1.17
C ILE A 54 1.42 -2.35 0.22
N ALA A 55 1.31 -3.67 0.31
CA ALA A 55 1.42 -4.39 1.58
C ALA A 55 2.79 -4.13 2.25
N ASN A 56 3.88 -4.22 1.50
CA ASN A 56 5.23 -3.92 2.02
C ASN A 56 5.37 -2.46 2.45
N CYS A 57 4.85 -1.51 1.67
CA CYS A 57 4.83 -0.11 2.06
C CYS A 57 4.03 0.10 3.36
N TYR A 58 2.86 -0.53 3.47
CA TYR A 58 2.04 -0.45 4.68
C TYR A 58 2.78 -1.01 5.90
N MET A 59 3.34 -2.22 5.78
CA MET A 59 4.07 -2.87 6.86
C MET A 59 5.25 -2.02 7.33
N PHE A 60 6.02 -1.43 6.42
CA PHE A 60 7.12 -0.53 6.79
C PHE A 60 6.66 0.63 7.70
N PHE A 61 5.53 1.27 7.41
CA PHE A 61 5.02 2.37 8.25
C PHE A 61 4.35 1.88 9.53
N PHE A 62 3.67 0.74 9.46
CA PHE A 62 2.99 0.12 10.59
C PHE A 62 3.99 -0.38 11.64
N GLU A 63 4.96 -1.17 11.21
CA GLU A 63 5.99 -1.79 12.05
C GLU A 63 6.91 -0.76 12.69
N ARG A 64 7.15 0.38 12.04
CA ARG A 64 8.04 1.42 12.61
C ARG A 64 7.57 1.90 13.98
N LYS A 65 6.26 1.94 14.23
CA LYS A 65 5.73 2.28 15.56
C LYS A 65 6.02 1.20 16.58
N LEU A 66 5.85 -0.06 16.21
CA LEU A 66 6.14 -1.21 17.05
C LEU A 66 7.64 -1.28 17.39
N VAL A 67 8.51 -1.11 16.39
CA VAL A 67 9.96 -1.08 16.57
C VAL A 67 10.37 0.03 17.55
N ASN A 68 9.81 1.23 17.39
CA ASN A 68 10.10 2.33 18.31
C ASN A 68 9.63 2.04 19.75
N GLN A 69 8.49 1.39 19.93
CA GLN A 69 8.00 0.99 21.24
C GLN A 69 8.92 -0.05 21.90
N ILE A 70 9.32 -1.09 21.17
CA ILE A 70 10.24 -2.13 21.65
C ILE A 70 11.60 -1.52 22.02
N HIS A 71 12.11 -0.60 21.20
CA HIS A 71 13.37 0.09 21.49
C HIS A 71 13.29 0.92 22.77
N ASN A 72 12.18 1.63 22.98
CA ASN A 72 11.96 2.48 24.15
C ASN A 72 11.61 1.70 25.42
N SER A 73 11.21 0.42 25.31
CA SER A 73 10.90 -0.44 26.45
C SER A 73 12.11 -1.22 26.98
N ASN A 74 13.32 -1.03 26.43
CA ASN A 74 14.51 -1.87 26.67
C ASN A 74 14.31 -3.35 26.32
N GLY A 75 13.46 -3.66 25.33
CA GLY A 75 12.98 -5.01 25.05
C GLY A 75 11.73 -5.35 25.86
N LEU A 76 11.07 -6.47 25.53
CA LEU A 76 10.12 -7.12 26.46
C LEU A 76 10.91 -7.78 27.59
#